data_AF-A0A090R946-F1
#
_entry.id   AF-A0A090R946-F1
#
_cell.length_a   1.000
_cell.length_b   1.000
_cell.length_c   1.000
_cell.angle_alpha   90.00
_cell.angle_beta   90.00
_cell.angle_gamma   90.00
#
_symmetry.space_group_name_H-M   'P 1'
#
loop_
_entity.id
_entity.type
_entity.pdbx_description
1 polymer ?
#
loop_
_entity_poly.entity_id
_entity_poly.type
_entity_poly.pdbx_seq_one_letter_code
_entity_poly.pdbx_strand_id
1 'polypeptide(L)'
;MHSSSVADQRQVGLGHGRLGARLLSDDTQCFCFLAGHESYAAAEGAIKIALNANKVRKQPLRVILNGLGKDAAYLISRINGFNYVQTQFDYETGALNVVSERRFSQGPRGEINCYGADDVQEGVAIMHKEGVDISITGNSTNPTRFQHPVAGTYKKERLERGERYFSVASGGGTGRTLHPDNVAAGPASYGMTDTMGRMHSDAQFAGSSSVPAHVEMMGLIGMGNNPMVGATVAVAVAIEQASR
;
A
#
# COMPACT_ATOMS: atom_id res chain seq x y z
N MET A 1 -1.57 6.67 38.16
CA MET A 1 -1.12 5.55 37.29
C MET A 1 -1.32 5.98 35.85
N HIS A 2 -0.27 6.43 35.16
CA HIS A 2 -0.35 6.68 33.72
C HIS A 2 -0.29 5.32 33.02
N SER A 3 -1.43 4.76 32.62
CA SER A 3 -1.44 3.70 31.62
C SER A 3 -1.04 4.33 30.30
N SER A 4 0.25 4.26 29.91
CA SER A 4 0.65 4.65 28.55
C SER A 4 -0.08 3.69 27.61
N SER A 5 -1.03 4.20 26.83
CA SER A 5 -1.76 3.34 25.91
C SER A 5 -0.79 2.83 24.84
N VAL A 6 -1.09 1.67 24.27
CA VAL A 6 -0.34 1.17 23.09
C VAL A 6 -0.39 2.21 21.96
N ALA A 7 -1.43 3.04 21.90
CA ALA A 7 -1.55 4.12 20.93
C ALA A 7 -0.51 5.24 21.17
N ASP A 8 -0.24 5.62 22.42
CA ASP A 8 0.76 6.63 22.78
C ASP A 8 2.17 6.14 22.51
N GLN A 9 2.49 4.89 22.84
CA GLN A 9 3.79 4.29 22.52
C GLN A 9 4.01 4.18 21.01
N ARG A 10 2.94 3.90 20.25
CA ARG A 10 3.01 3.68 18.80
C ARG A 10 2.77 4.93 17.96
N GLN A 11 2.46 6.07 18.58
CA GLN A 11 2.22 7.34 17.90
C GLN A 11 1.26 7.19 16.70
N VAL A 12 0.17 6.43 16.89
CA VAL A 12 -0.68 5.89 15.81
C VAL A 12 -1.19 6.99 14.86
N GLY A 13 -1.45 8.21 15.35
CA GLY A 13 -1.90 9.33 14.54
C GLY A 13 -0.85 9.92 13.58
N LEU A 14 0.45 9.85 13.93
CA LEU A 14 1.52 10.47 13.13
C LEU A 14 1.66 9.81 11.76
N GLY A 15 1.50 8.49 11.69
CA GLY A 15 1.57 7.76 10.43
C GLY A 15 0.50 8.20 9.42
N HIS A 16 -0.74 8.37 9.90
CA HIS A 16 -1.87 8.77 9.05
C HIS A 16 -1.69 10.19 8.50
N GLY A 17 -1.30 11.13 9.37
CA GLY A 17 -1.02 12.51 8.96
C GLY A 17 0.16 12.62 7.98
N ARG A 18 1.25 11.85 8.21
CA ARG A 18 2.39 11.81 7.29
C ARG A 18 2.01 11.26 5.92
N LEU A 19 1.22 10.19 5.86
CA LEU A 19 0.74 9.67 4.58
C LEU A 19 -0.14 10.71 3.87
N GLY A 20 -1.10 11.30 4.58
CA GLY A 20 -1.99 12.33 4.02
C GLY A 20 -1.22 13.53 3.45
N ALA A 21 -0.24 14.05 4.20
CA ALA A 21 0.60 15.17 3.76
C ALA A 21 1.38 14.84 2.48
N ARG A 22 1.92 13.62 2.36
CA ARG A 22 2.66 13.21 1.16
C ARG A 22 1.74 13.00 -0.04
N LEU A 23 0.56 12.42 0.15
CA LEU A 23 -0.44 12.28 -0.92
C LEU A 23 -0.90 13.65 -1.46
N LEU A 24 -0.88 14.70 -0.64
CA LEU A 24 -1.19 16.07 -1.07
C LEU A 24 0.00 16.84 -1.65
N SER A 25 1.24 16.39 -1.42
CA SER A 25 2.45 17.09 -1.88
C SER A 25 2.77 16.79 -3.35
N ASP A 26 2.97 17.83 -4.15
CA ASP A 26 3.40 17.71 -5.55
C ASP A 26 4.78 17.03 -5.71
N ASP A 27 5.59 16.91 -4.64
CA ASP A 27 6.84 16.14 -4.67
C ASP A 27 6.62 14.63 -4.82
N THR A 28 5.45 14.14 -4.44
CA THR A 28 5.06 12.74 -4.63
C THR A 28 4.43 12.59 -6.00
N GLN A 29 4.94 11.66 -6.81
CA GLN A 29 4.50 11.44 -8.19
C GLN A 29 3.80 10.09 -8.37
N CYS A 30 4.24 9.06 -7.65
CA CYS A 30 3.70 7.70 -7.80
C CYS A 30 3.31 7.07 -6.45
N PHE A 31 2.06 6.59 -6.38
CA PHE A 31 1.50 5.88 -5.24
C PHE A 31 1.18 4.43 -5.60
N CYS A 32 1.80 3.48 -4.91
CA CYS A 32 1.63 2.05 -5.13
C CYS A 32 0.78 1.40 -4.05
N PHE A 33 -0.21 0.62 -4.47
CA PHE A 33 -0.84 -0.39 -3.63
C PHE A 33 -0.14 -1.73 -3.87
N LEU A 34 0.69 -2.15 -2.91
CA LEU A 34 1.30 -3.48 -2.93
C LEU A 34 0.24 -4.49 -2.49
N ALA A 35 -0.39 -5.13 -3.46
CA ALA A 35 -1.53 -5.99 -3.29
C ALA A 35 -1.12 -7.44 -3.01
N GLY A 36 -1.92 -8.14 -2.20
CA GLY A 36 -1.86 -9.60 -2.07
C GLY A 36 -3.16 -10.24 -2.51
N HIS A 37 -3.34 -11.50 -2.11
CA HIS A 37 -4.58 -12.21 -2.42
C HIS A 37 -5.77 -11.53 -1.71
N GLU A 38 -6.85 -11.29 -2.47
CA GLU A 38 -8.20 -10.86 -2.04
C GLU A 38 -8.46 -9.40 -1.62
N SER A 39 -7.50 -8.48 -1.69
CA SER A 39 -7.70 -7.13 -1.13
C SER A 39 -8.12 -6.04 -2.13
N TYR A 40 -8.99 -6.34 -3.11
CA TYR A 40 -9.58 -5.31 -3.99
C TYR A 40 -10.29 -4.20 -3.19
N ALA A 41 -11.03 -4.55 -2.13
CA ALA A 41 -11.71 -3.55 -1.29
C ALA A 41 -10.74 -2.56 -0.62
N ALA A 42 -9.53 -3.01 -0.28
CA ALA A 42 -8.50 -2.14 0.29
C ALA A 42 -7.84 -1.26 -0.79
N ALA A 43 -7.65 -1.80 -2.00
CA ALA A 43 -7.18 -1.04 -3.16
C ALA A 43 -8.17 0.08 -3.53
N GLU A 44 -9.48 -0.19 -3.53
CA GLU A 44 -10.52 0.83 -3.78
C GLU A 44 -10.46 2.00 -2.80
N GLY A 45 -10.22 1.72 -1.52
CA GLY A 45 -10.02 2.77 -0.51
C GLY A 45 -8.81 3.64 -0.85
N ALA A 46 -7.67 3.02 -1.13
CA ALA A 46 -6.43 3.73 -1.47
C ALA A 46 -6.57 4.57 -2.76
N ILE A 47 -7.20 4.02 -3.79
CA ILE A 47 -7.47 4.70 -5.07
C ILE A 47 -8.35 5.94 -4.85
N LYS A 48 -9.43 5.82 -4.07
CA LYS A 48 -10.32 6.95 -3.78
C LYS A 48 -9.59 8.09 -3.07
N ILE A 49 -8.66 7.79 -2.18
CA ILE A 49 -7.86 8.81 -1.49
C ILE A 49 -6.97 9.55 -2.50
N ALA A 50 -6.28 8.82 -3.38
CA ALA A 50 -5.43 9.43 -4.41
C ALA A 50 -6.24 10.28 -5.40
N LEU A 51 -7.38 9.79 -5.88
CA LEU A 51 -8.28 10.55 -6.76
C LEU A 51 -8.82 11.80 -6.09
N ASN A 52 -9.09 11.77 -4.78
CA ASN A 52 -9.53 12.94 -4.05
C ASN A 52 -8.40 13.96 -3.88
N ALA A 53 -7.18 13.51 -3.55
CA ALA A 53 -6.00 14.37 -3.48
C ALA A 53 -5.74 15.06 -4.83
N ASN A 54 -5.91 14.36 -5.95
CA ASN A 54 -5.72 14.90 -7.30
C ASN A 54 -6.63 16.09 -7.66
N LYS A 55 -7.69 16.37 -6.89
CA LYS A 55 -8.54 17.55 -7.11
C LYS A 55 -7.85 18.88 -6.81
N VAL A 56 -6.82 18.87 -5.97
CA VAL A 56 -6.14 20.11 -5.52
C VAL A 56 -4.67 20.17 -5.89
N ARG A 57 -4.08 19.03 -6.27
CA ARG A 57 -2.69 18.94 -6.73
C ARG A 57 -2.49 19.60 -8.09
N LYS A 58 -1.26 20.02 -8.37
CA LYS A 58 -0.88 20.56 -9.69
C LYS A 58 -0.67 19.43 -10.69
N GLN A 59 -0.07 18.32 -10.23
CA GLN A 59 0.12 17.11 -11.03
C GLN A 59 -0.60 15.94 -10.37
N PRO A 60 -1.50 15.25 -11.09
CA PRO A 60 -2.17 14.07 -10.56
C PRO A 60 -1.16 12.99 -10.15
N LEU A 61 -1.37 12.41 -8.96
CA LEU A 61 -0.70 11.18 -8.55
C LEU A 61 -0.99 10.07 -9.55
N ARG A 62 0.08 9.45 -10.04
CA ARG A 62 -0.01 8.15 -10.72
C ARG A 62 -0.27 7.08 -9.67
N VAL A 63 -1.20 6.18 -9.95
CA VAL A 63 -1.58 5.11 -9.03
C VAL A 63 -1.29 3.77 -9.70
N ILE A 64 -0.61 2.87 -8.99
CA ILE A 64 -0.32 1.54 -9.48
C ILE A 64 -0.72 0.45 -8.47
N LEU A 65 -1.00 -0.75 -8.97
CA LEU A 65 -1.13 -1.98 -8.18
C LEU A 65 0.00 -2.94 -8.55
N ASN A 66 0.60 -3.61 -7.56
CA ASN A 66 1.69 -4.56 -7.75
C ASN A 66 1.56 -5.75 -6.78
N GLY A 67 1.70 -7.01 -7.24
CA GLY A 67 1.75 -8.20 -6.37
C GLY A 67 0.58 -9.19 -6.42
N LEU A 68 -0.38 -9.01 -7.34
CA LEU A 68 -1.61 -9.85 -7.45
C LEU A 68 -1.37 -11.27 -8.03
N GLY A 69 -0.19 -11.56 -8.59
CA GLY A 69 0.01 -12.62 -9.57
C GLY A 69 -0.61 -12.25 -10.93
N LYS A 70 -0.06 -12.76 -12.04
CA LYS A 70 -0.40 -12.30 -13.40
C LYS A 70 -1.88 -12.53 -13.77
N ASP A 71 -2.41 -13.71 -13.49
CA ASP A 71 -3.81 -14.03 -13.79
C ASP A 71 -4.79 -13.17 -12.98
N ALA A 72 -4.54 -13.02 -11.68
CA ALA A 72 -5.42 -12.22 -10.83
C ALA A 72 -5.33 -10.72 -11.17
N ALA A 73 -4.13 -10.23 -11.50
CA ALA A 73 -3.94 -8.86 -11.97
C ALA A 73 -4.74 -8.59 -13.25
N TYR A 74 -4.73 -9.50 -14.22
CA TYR A 74 -5.52 -9.37 -15.45
C TYR A 74 -7.02 -9.31 -15.15
N LEU A 75 -7.54 -10.24 -14.34
CA LEU A 75 -8.95 -10.30 -13.99
C LEU A 75 -9.40 -9.05 -13.21
N ILE A 76 -8.63 -8.63 -12.21
CA ILE A 76 -8.90 -7.41 -11.43
C ILE A 76 -8.88 -6.19 -12.34
N SER A 77 -7.91 -6.10 -13.25
CA SER A 77 -7.85 -4.99 -14.21
C SER A 77 -9.08 -4.93 -15.09
N ARG A 78 -9.51 -6.08 -15.62
CA ARG A 78 -10.70 -6.18 -16.48
C ARG A 78 -11.98 -5.79 -15.75
N ILE A 79 -12.20 -6.33 -14.56
CA ILE A 79 -13.42 -6.07 -13.77
C ILE A 79 -13.52 -4.59 -13.42
N ASN A 80 -12.38 -3.95 -13.13
CA ASN A 80 -12.36 -2.60 -12.58
C ASN A 80 -12.06 -1.51 -13.60
N GLY A 81 -11.68 -1.88 -14.81
CA GLY A 81 -11.36 -0.94 -15.88
C GLY A 81 -9.97 -0.34 -15.77
N PHE A 82 -9.01 -1.02 -15.15
CA PHE A 82 -7.62 -0.55 -15.04
C PHE A 82 -6.83 -0.78 -16.33
N ASN A 83 -5.62 -0.21 -16.42
CA ASN A 83 -4.64 -0.61 -17.43
C ASN A 83 -3.86 -1.82 -16.91
N TYR A 84 -4.04 -2.98 -17.54
CA TYR A 84 -3.22 -4.14 -17.22
C TYR A 84 -1.87 -4.03 -17.94
N VAL A 85 -0.78 -4.05 -17.19
CA VAL A 85 0.58 -4.04 -17.73
C VAL A 85 1.21 -5.39 -17.42
N GLN A 86 1.32 -6.24 -18.45
CA GLN A 86 1.93 -7.55 -18.31
C GLN A 86 3.44 -7.43 -18.43
N THR A 87 4.15 -8.00 -17.47
CA THR A 87 5.61 -8.00 -17.45
C THR A 87 6.19 -9.40 -17.53
N GLN A 88 7.45 -9.46 -17.95
CA GLN A 88 8.31 -10.62 -17.82
C GLN A 88 9.67 -10.14 -17.29
N PHE A 89 10.05 -10.67 -16.15
CA PHE A 89 11.36 -10.42 -15.56
C PHE A 89 12.41 -11.35 -16.18
N ASP A 90 13.52 -10.77 -16.62
CA ASP A 90 14.68 -11.49 -17.10
C ASP A 90 15.64 -11.72 -15.92
N TYR A 91 15.77 -12.98 -15.49
CA TYR A 91 16.60 -13.36 -14.35
C TYR A 91 18.11 -13.34 -14.65
N GLU A 92 18.51 -13.38 -15.92
CA GLU A 92 19.92 -13.30 -16.30
C GLU A 92 20.41 -11.86 -16.26
N THR A 93 19.60 -10.93 -16.76
CA THR A 93 19.97 -9.51 -16.87
C THR A 93 19.44 -8.63 -15.73
N GLY A 94 18.42 -9.09 -15.00
CA GLY A 94 17.67 -8.30 -14.03
C GLY A 94 16.72 -7.28 -14.66
N ALA A 95 16.47 -7.35 -15.97
CA ALA A 95 15.63 -6.40 -16.68
C ALA A 95 14.14 -6.75 -16.58
N LEU A 96 13.30 -5.72 -16.46
CA LEU A 96 11.84 -5.88 -16.51
C LEU A 96 11.32 -5.50 -17.90
N ASN A 97 10.80 -6.49 -18.62
CA ASN A 97 10.24 -6.29 -19.95
C ASN A 97 8.72 -6.18 -19.88
N VAL A 98 8.15 -5.18 -20.55
CA VAL A 98 6.69 -5.10 -20.75
C VAL A 98 6.34 -5.92 -21.98
N VAL A 99 5.54 -6.97 -21.81
CA VAL A 99 5.17 -7.87 -22.91
C VAL A 99 3.83 -7.50 -23.53
N SER A 100 2.92 -6.90 -22.76
CA SER A 100 1.66 -6.37 -23.28
C SER A 100 1.06 -5.32 -22.36
N GLU A 101 0.28 -4.41 -22.93
CA GLU A 101 -0.53 -3.44 -22.20
C GLU A 101 -1.98 -3.48 -22.69
N ARG A 102 -2.93 -3.47 -21.76
CA ARG A 102 -4.35 -3.50 -22.08
C ARG A 102 -5.14 -2.60 -21.15
N ARG A 103 -5.58 -1.47 -21.71
CA ARG A 103 -6.49 -0.53 -21.07
C ARG A 103 -7.94 -1.00 -21.18
N PHE A 104 -8.61 -1.19 -20.03
CA PHE A 104 -10.00 -1.67 -19.98
C PHE A 104 -11.06 -0.56 -19.81
N SER A 105 -10.66 0.68 -19.50
CA SER A 105 -11.56 1.83 -19.41
C SER A 105 -10.95 3.07 -20.06
N GLN A 106 -11.77 3.92 -20.67
CA GLN A 106 -11.35 5.22 -21.17
C GLN A 106 -11.35 6.32 -20.09
N GLY A 107 -11.95 6.07 -18.92
CA GLY A 107 -12.02 7.03 -17.82
C GLY A 107 -10.76 7.03 -16.93
N PRO A 108 -10.80 7.76 -15.79
CA PRO A 108 -9.68 7.87 -14.84
C PRO A 108 -9.19 6.53 -14.29
N ARG A 109 -10.07 5.52 -14.23
CA ARG A 109 -9.68 4.16 -13.83
C ARG A 109 -8.69 3.53 -14.80
N GLY A 110 -8.80 3.84 -16.10
CA GLY A 110 -7.89 3.35 -17.13
C GLY A 110 -6.48 3.94 -17.04
N GLU A 111 -6.27 4.97 -16.23
CA GLU A 111 -4.93 5.54 -15.95
C GLU A 111 -4.19 4.81 -14.82
N ILE A 112 -4.86 3.85 -14.16
CA ILE A 112 -4.27 3.08 -13.06
C ILE A 112 -3.59 1.86 -13.65
N ASN A 113 -2.26 1.77 -13.51
CA ASN A 113 -1.52 0.60 -13.96
C ASN A 113 -1.63 -0.53 -12.93
N CYS A 114 -2.00 -1.71 -13.39
CA CYS A 114 -2.12 -2.89 -12.55
C CYS A 114 -1.17 -3.98 -13.04
N TYR A 115 -0.20 -4.30 -12.21
CA TYR A 115 0.84 -5.28 -12.46
C TYR A 115 0.59 -6.57 -11.68
N GLY A 116 0.79 -7.71 -12.34
CA GLY A 116 1.00 -8.99 -11.68
C GLY A 116 2.50 -9.29 -11.64
N ALA A 117 2.99 -9.77 -10.51
CA ALA A 117 4.37 -10.21 -10.34
C ALA A 117 4.39 -11.68 -9.91
N ASP A 118 5.29 -12.46 -10.50
CA ASP A 118 5.46 -13.88 -10.17
C ASP A 118 6.34 -14.08 -8.92
N ASP A 119 7.21 -13.11 -8.62
CA ASP A 119 8.05 -13.11 -7.43
C ASP A 119 8.43 -11.70 -6.92
N VAL A 120 9.29 -11.68 -5.89
CA VAL A 120 9.80 -10.44 -5.26
C VAL A 120 10.66 -9.63 -6.23
N GLN A 121 11.49 -10.25 -7.07
CA GLN A 121 12.42 -9.54 -7.93
C GLN A 121 11.67 -8.79 -9.04
N GLU A 122 10.71 -9.45 -9.67
CA GLU A 122 9.81 -8.80 -10.63
C GLU A 122 9.03 -7.67 -9.96
N GLY A 123 8.50 -7.92 -8.76
CA GLY A 123 7.80 -6.92 -7.95
C GLY A 123 8.65 -5.68 -7.64
N VAL A 124 9.92 -5.86 -7.26
CA VAL A 124 10.87 -4.75 -7.00
C VAL A 124 11.21 -4.02 -8.28
N ALA A 125 11.42 -4.73 -9.39
CA ALA A 125 11.72 -4.11 -10.67
C ALA A 125 10.55 -3.25 -11.18
N ILE A 126 9.30 -3.67 -10.92
CA ILE A 126 8.10 -2.86 -11.21
C ILE A 126 8.12 -1.56 -10.39
N MET A 127 8.49 -1.62 -9.10
CA MET A 127 8.58 -0.44 -8.24
C MET A 127 9.63 0.56 -8.76
N HIS A 128 10.77 0.08 -9.26
CA HIS A 128 11.78 0.92 -9.92
C HIS A 128 11.30 1.50 -11.24
N LYS A 129 10.70 0.68 -12.11
CA LYS A 129 10.16 1.12 -13.40
C LYS A 129 9.19 2.29 -13.23
N GLU A 130 8.32 2.20 -12.23
CA GLU A 130 7.30 3.21 -11.98
C GLU A 130 7.75 4.39 -11.12
N GLY A 131 8.96 4.31 -10.53
CA GLY A 131 9.50 5.36 -9.67
C GLY A 131 8.60 5.61 -8.45
N VAL A 132 8.27 4.55 -7.71
CA VAL A 132 7.30 4.63 -6.61
C VAL A 132 7.84 5.46 -5.44
N ASP A 133 7.12 6.53 -5.08
CA ASP A 133 7.49 7.39 -3.95
C ASP A 133 6.85 6.93 -2.64
N ILE A 134 5.62 6.43 -2.73
CA ILE A 134 4.83 5.97 -1.59
C ILE A 134 4.23 4.61 -1.90
N SER A 135 4.25 3.71 -0.92
CA SER A 135 3.43 2.50 -1.00
C SER A 135 2.63 2.25 0.26
N ILE A 136 1.55 1.49 0.10
CA ILE A 136 0.86 0.82 1.19
C ILE A 136 0.79 -0.67 0.89
N THR A 137 1.21 -1.51 1.84
CA THR A 137 1.02 -2.95 1.73
C THR A 137 -0.40 -3.31 2.11
N GLY A 138 -1.08 -4.03 1.24
CA GLY A 138 -2.40 -4.59 1.47
C GLY A 138 -2.39 -5.76 2.45
N ASN A 139 -3.56 -6.38 2.60
CA ASN A 139 -3.67 -7.60 3.39
C ASN A 139 -3.32 -8.81 2.51
N SER A 140 -2.65 -9.79 3.09
CA SER A 140 -2.47 -11.11 2.50
C SER A 140 -2.94 -12.17 3.49
N THR A 141 -3.36 -13.33 3.00
CA THR A 141 -3.51 -14.55 3.80
C THR A 141 -2.33 -15.49 3.62
N ASN A 142 -1.36 -15.11 2.78
CA ASN A 142 -0.20 -15.92 2.45
C ASN A 142 1.09 -15.05 2.39
N PRO A 143 2.13 -15.35 3.19
CA PRO A 143 3.39 -14.61 3.21
C PRO A 143 4.16 -14.71 1.89
N THR A 144 3.91 -15.74 1.08
CA THR A 144 4.54 -15.91 -0.23
C THR A 144 4.00 -14.95 -1.28
N ARG A 145 3.04 -14.07 -0.95
CA ARG A 145 2.50 -13.06 -1.87
C ARG A 145 3.32 -11.76 -1.92
N PHE A 146 4.60 -11.85 -1.52
CA PHE A 146 5.69 -10.92 -1.86
C PHE A 146 5.61 -9.46 -1.40
N GLN A 147 4.48 -8.94 -0.90
CA GLN A 147 4.31 -7.51 -0.60
C GLN A 147 5.37 -6.92 0.35
N HIS A 148 5.55 -7.54 1.53
CA HIS A 148 6.50 -7.05 2.53
C HIS A 148 7.96 -7.18 2.04
N PRO A 149 8.39 -8.33 1.47
CA PRO A 149 9.69 -8.43 0.80
C PRO A 149 9.91 -7.37 -0.29
N VAL A 150 8.92 -7.14 -1.17
CA VAL A 150 9.03 -6.12 -2.23
C VAL A 150 9.23 -4.73 -1.64
N ALA A 151 8.40 -4.34 -0.66
CA ALA A 151 8.53 -3.04 0.00
C ALA A 151 9.89 -2.87 0.70
N GLY A 152 10.36 -3.91 1.40
CA GLY A 152 11.62 -3.89 2.14
C GLY A 152 12.84 -3.82 1.22
N THR A 153 12.90 -4.67 0.20
CA THR A 153 13.99 -4.67 -0.77
C THR A 153 14.03 -3.36 -1.54
N TYR A 154 12.89 -2.89 -2.05
CA TYR A 154 12.81 -1.62 -2.77
C TYR A 154 13.24 -0.43 -1.89
N LYS A 155 12.82 -0.40 -0.61
CA LYS A 155 13.25 0.63 0.33
C LYS A 155 14.76 0.65 0.50
N LYS A 156 15.37 -0.52 0.72
CA LYS A 156 16.82 -0.63 0.86
C LYS A 156 17.53 -0.06 -0.37
N GLU A 157 17.15 -0.50 -1.56
CA GLU A 157 17.77 -0.06 -2.81
C GLU A 157 17.59 1.44 -3.08
N ARG A 158 16.41 2.01 -2.80
CA ARG A 158 16.16 3.46 -2.89
C ARG A 158 17.09 4.23 -1.95
N LEU A 159 17.19 3.82 -0.68
CA LEU A 159 18.02 4.48 0.32
C LEU A 159 19.51 4.40 -0.03
N GLU A 160 19.99 3.26 -0.55
CA GLU A 160 21.37 3.11 -1.04
C GLU A 160 21.69 4.02 -2.22
N ARG A 161 20.68 4.40 -3.02
CA ARG A 161 20.79 5.39 -4.10
C ARG A 161 20.57 6.84 -3.63
N GLY A 162 20.33 7.08 -2.34
CA GLY A 162 20.01 8.40 -1.80
C GLY A 162 18.61 8.89 -2.15
N GLU A 163 17.73 7.99 -2.61
CA GLU A 163 16.37 8.30 -3.04
C GLU A 163 15.38 8.07 -1.89
N ARG A 164 14.35 8.92 -1.81
CA ARG A 164 13.34 8.83 -0.75
C ARG A 164 12.26 7.83 -1.14
N TYR A 165 11.77 7.07 -0.17
CA TYR A 165 10.61 6.21 -0.32
C TYR A 165 9.89 6.13 1.02
N PHE A 166 8.56 6.26 1.00
CA PHE A 166 7.73 6.18 2.19
C PHE A 166 6.81 4.97 2.11
N SER A 167 7.02 4.00 2.99
CA SER A 167 6.20 2.78 3.01
C SER A 167 5.30 2.71 4.23
N VAL A 168 4.07 2.27 3.99
CA VAL A 168 3.07 2.05 5.02
C VAL A 168 2.72 0.58 5.11
N ALA A 169 2.83 0.03 6.31
CA ALA A 169 2.30 -1.31 6.59
C ALA A 169 0.86 -1.20 7.12
N SER A 170 -0.12 -1.62 6.32
CA SER A 170 -1.51 -1.69 6.77
C SER A 170 -1.67 -2.83 7.78
N GLY A 171 -1.81 -2.50 9.06
CA GLY A 171 -1.80 -3.48 10.15
C GLY A 171 -2.81 -4.62 9.98
N GLY A 172 -4.02 -4.35 9.48
CA GLY A 172 -5.12 -5.34 9.46
C GLY A 172 -4.80 -6.65 8.73
N GLY A 173 -3.87 -6.62 7.78
CA GLY A 173 -3.45 -7.79 7.01
C GLY A 173 -2.35 -8.57 7.67
N THR A 174 -1.55 -7.87 8.46
CA THR A 174 -0.38 -8.42 9.11
C THR A 174 -0.78 -9.60 10.01
N GLY A 175 -1.87 -9.49 10.77
CA GLY A 175 -2.35 -10.61 11.60
C GLY A 175 -2.97 -11.79 10.82
N ARG A 176 -3.35 -11.60 9.55
CA ARG A 176 -3.98 -12.64 8.71
C ARG A 176 -3.00 -13.36 7.79
N THR A 177 -1.89 -12.71 7.42
CA THR A 177 -0.87 -13.27 6.51
C THR A 177 -0.27 -14.54 7.07
N LEU A 178 -0.03 -14.60 8.37
CA LEU A 178 0.44 -15.79 9.09
C LEU A 178 -0.54 -16.08 10.23
N HIS A 179 -1.81 -16.34 9.92
CA HIS A 179 -2.77 -16.71 10.97
C HIS A 179 -2.23 -17.92 11.76
N PRO A 180 -2.20 -17.89 13.10
CA PRO A 180 -1.61 -18.96 13.93
C PRO A 180 -2.04 -20.37 13.53
N ASP A 181 -3.33 -20.53 13.25
CA ASP A 181 -3.94 -21.81 12.87
C ASP A 181 -3.50 -22.29 11.48
N ASN A 182 -3.18 -21.37 10.57
CA ASN A 182 -2.78 -21.71 9.20
C ASN A 182 -1.32 -22.18 9.12
N VAL A 183 -0.46 -21.73 10.04
CA VAL A 183 0.99 -21.97 9.99
C VAL A 183 1.51 -22.80 11.16
N ALA A 184 0.61 -23.30 12.01
CA ALA A 184 0.92 -24.12 13.19
C ALA A 184 1.99 -23.52 14.13
N ALA A 185 2.17 -22.20 14.12
CA ALA A 185 3.19 -21.50 14.90
C ALA A 185 2.62 -20.80 16.16
N GLY A 186 1.31 -20.94 16.41
CA GLY A 186 0.64 -20.30 17.54
C GLY A 186 0.85 -18.77 17.53
N PRO A 187 0.85 -18.11 18.71
CA PRO A 187 1.02 -16.67 18.81
C PRO A 187 2.33 -16.12 18.22
N ALA A 188 3.36 -16.94 18.02
CA ALA A 188 4.63 -16.51 17.44
C ALA A 188 4.47 -16.01 15.99
N SER A 189 3.45 -16.48 15.26
CA SER A 189 3.18 -16.05 13.89
C SER A 189 2.83 -14.55 13.79
N TYR A 190 2.17 -14.01 14.81
CA TYR A 190 1.88 -12.57 14.92
C TYR A 190 3.17 -11.75 15.04
N GLY A 191 4.16 -12.25 15.80
CA GLY A 191 5.46 -11.60 15.96
C GLY A 191 6.24 -11.52 14.64
N MET A 192 6.24 -12.61 13.86
CA MET A 192 6.85 -12.60 12.53
C MET A 192 6.18 -11.57 11.62
N THR A 193 4.85 -11.46 11.70
CA THR A 193 4.18 -10.57 10.78
C THR A 193 4.35 -9.10 11.15
N ASP A 194 4.27 -8.78 12.44
CA ASP A 194 4.62 -7.46 12.94
C ASP A 194 6.05 -7.07 12.53
N THR A 195 7.00 -8.00 12.63
CA THR A 195 8.39 -7.82 12.19
C THR A 195 8.46 -7.47 10.70
N MET A 196 7.77 -8.20 9.83
CA MET A 196 7.76 -7.92 8.38
C MET A 196 7.21 -6.51 8.04
N GLY A 197 6.26 -5.99 8.81
CA GLY A 197 5.80 -4.61 8.68
C GLY A 197 6.87 -3.60 9.10
N ARG A 198 7.54 -3.84 10.23
CA ARG A 198 8.56 -2.93 10.79
C ARG A 198 9.86 -2.88 10.00
N MET A 199 10.19 -3.94 9.27
CA MET A 199 11.41 -3.96 8.45
C MET A 199 11.46 -2.86 7.39
N HIS A 200 10.30 -2.39 6.92
CA HIS A 200 10.24 -1.43 5.83
C HIS A 200 9.42 -0.18 6.16
N SER A 201 8.42 -0.26 7.03
CA SER A 201 7.44 0.83 7.15
C SER A 201 8.00 2.07 7.86
N ASP A 202 7.70 3.24 7.30
CA ASP A 202 7.87 4.56 7.94
C ASP A 202 6.65 4.93 8.80
N ALA A 203 5.53 4.26 8.52
CA ALA A 203 4.31 4.30 9.31
C ALA A 203 3.67 2.91 9.34
N GLN A 204 3.42 2.40 10.53
CA GLN A 204 2.63 1.20 10.72
C GLN A 204 1.28 1.62 11.27
N PHE A 205 0.22 1.46 10.48
CA PHE A 205 -1.13 1.73 10.97
C PHE A 205 -1.51 0.62 11.94
N ALA A 206 -1.46 0.94 13.24
CA ALA A 206 -1.77 0.11 14.40
C ALA A 206 -1.61 -1.40 14.12
N GLY A 207 -0.43 -1.95 14.45
CA GLY A 207 -0.05 -3.34 14.16
C GLY A 207 -1.20 -4.31 14.40
N SER A 208 -1.75 -4.83 13.31
CA SER A 208 -2.95 -5.67 13.21
C SER A 208 -4.18 -5.36 14.05
N SER A 209 -5.32 -5.81 13.52
CA SER A 209 -6.58 -5.95 14.25
C SER A 209 -6.47 -6.80 15.52
N SER A 210 -5.27 -7.26 15.90
CA SER A 210 -4.97 -7.94 17.17
C SER A 210 -4.54 -6.98 18.29
N VAL A 211 -4.33 -5.69 18.01
CA VAL A 211 -3.98 -4.72 19.06
C VAL A 211 -5.27 -4.10 19.61
N PRO A 212 -5.58 -4.29 20.91
CA PRO A 212 -6.80 -3.78 21.54
C PRO A 212 -7.04 -2.29 21.26
N ALA A 213 -5.99 -1.48 21.23
CA ALA A 213 -6.08 -0.05 20.93
C ALA A 213 -6.60 0.26 19.50
N HIS A 214 -6.36 -0.61 18.51
CA HIS A 214 -6.94 -0.43 17.17
C HIS A 214 -8.44 -0.72 17.17
N VAL A 215 -8.85 -1.79 17.87
CA VAL A 215 -10.27 -2.15 18.04
C VAL A 215 -11.01 -1.09 18.83
N GLU A 216 -10.40 -0.57 19.91
CA GLU A 216 -10.91 0.56 20.69
C GLU A 216 -11.00 1.85 19.86
N MET A 217 -9.97 2.16 19.06
CA MET A 217 -10.00 3.30 18.14
C MET A 217 -11.11 3.17 17.09
N MET A 218 -11.28 1.99 16.48
CA MET A 218 -12.39 1.74 15.55
C MET A 218 -13.75 1.80 16.27
N GLY A 219 -13.83 1.38 17.52
CA GLY A 219 -15.05 1.49 18.34
C GLY A 219 -15.38 2.93 18.74
N LEU A 220 -14.36 3.77 19.01
CA LEU A 220 -14.53 5.17 19.40
C LEU A 220 -14.82 6.07 18.20
N ILE A 221 -14.02 5.96 17.14
CA ILE A 221 -14.07 6.86 15.96
C ILE A 221 -14.98 6.30 14.86
N GLY A 222 -15.22 4.99 14.83
CA GLY A 222 -16.00 4.33 13.78
C GLY A 222 -15.26 4.20 12.44
N MET A 223 -13.94 4.45 12.40
CA MET A 223 -13.15 4.48 11.16
C MET A 223 -11.90 3.59 11.24
N GLY A 224 -11.63 2.84 10.16
CA GLY A 224 -10.37 2.11 9.99
C GLY A 224 -9.23 2.97 9.43
N ASN A 225 -8.05 2.38 9.29
CA ASN A 225 -6.83 3.12 8.93
C ASN A 225 -6.93 3.88 7.59
N ASN A 226 -7.29 3.21 6.49
CA ASN A 226 -7.43 3.88 5.19
C ASN A 226 -8.52 4.98 5.21
N PRO A 227 -9.73 4.73 5.76
CA PRO A 227 -10.71 5.79 6.00
C PRO A 227 -10.19 7.00 6.78
N MET A 228 -9.36 6.82 7.81
CA MET A 228 -8.78 7.93 8.58
C MET A 228 -7.86 8.82 7.73
N VAL A 229 -7.01 8.20 6.89
CA VAL A 229 -6.20 8.95 5.91
C VAL A 229 -7.11 9.67 4.92
N GLY A 230 -8.15 8.99 4.44
CA GLY A 230 -9.12 9.56 3.51
C GLY A 230 -9.86 10.76 4.08
N ALA A 231 -10.29 10.72 5.34
CA ALA A 231 -10.91 11.85 6.02
C ALA A 231 -9.94 13.03 6.13
N THR A 232 -8.69 12.78 6.50
CA THR A 232 -7.63 13.81 6.58
C THR A 232 -7.43 14.50 5.22
N VAL A 233 -7.26 13.70 4.15
CA VAL A 233 -7.11 14.21 2.78
C VAL A 233 -8.35 14.96 2.32
N ALA A 234 -9.55 14.45 2.63
CA ALA A 234 -10.81 15.08 2.23
C ALA A 234 -11.02 16.45 2.88
N VAL A 235 -10.70 16.59 4.17
CA VAL A 235 -10.78 17.88 4.87
C VAL A 235 -9.78 18.87 4.27
N ALA A 236 -8.53 18.46 4.03
CA ALA A 236 -7.52 19.32 3.43
C ALA A 236 -7.92 19.78 2.01
N VAL A 237 -8.45 18.87 1.19
CA VAL A 237 -8.98 19.16 -0.14
C VAL A 237 -10.13 20.18 -0.06
N ALA A 238 -11.08 19.98 0.86
CA ALA A 238 -12.24 20.86 1.01
C ALA A 238 -11.82 22.29 1.42
N ILE A 239 -10.87 22.42 2.35
CA ILE A 239 -10.34 23.72 2.78
C ILE A 239 -9.63 24.44 1.62
N GLU A 240 -8.79 23.73 0.88
CA GLU A 240 -8.07 24.29 -0.27
C GLU A 240 -9.03 24.73 -1.37
N GLN A 241 -10.08 23.95 -1.66
CA GLN A 241 -11.10 24.35 -2.64
C GLN A 241 -11.94 25.55 -2.19
N ALA A 242 -12.24 25.66 -0.89
CA ALA A 242 -12.97 26.81 -0.34
C ALA A 242 -12.12 28.09 -0.29
N SER A 243 -10.79 27.95 -0.34
CA SER A 243 -9.83 29.07 -0.30
C SER A 243 -9.46 29.61 -1.70
N ARG A 244 -9.97 28.99 -2.77
CA ARG A 244 -9.79 29.41 -4.17
C ARG A 244 -11.00 30.21 -4.66
#